data_AF-A0A8S4EA85-F1
#
_entry.id   AF-A0A8S4EA85-F1
#
_cell.length_a   1.000
_cell.length_b   1.000
_cell.length_c   1.000
_cell.angle_alpha   90.00
_cell.angle_beta   90.00
_cell.angle_gamma   90.00
#
_symmetry.space_group_name_H-M   'P 1'
#
loop_
_entity.id
_entity.type
_entity.pdbx_description
1 polymer ?
#
loop_
_entity_poly.entity_id
_entity_poly.type
_entity_poly.pdbx_seq_one_letter_code
_entity_poly.pdbx_strand_id
1 'polypeptide(L)' 'FSSRQQAINFCKLAEQCQHDFVPVCGQDSLGITRMFIDNCDLYEYNCDEKKRELTTNWAS' A
#
# COMPACT_ATOMS: atom_id res chain seq x y z
N PHE A 1 22.49 1.99 -19.38
CA PHE A 1 21.03 1.81 -19.22
C PHE A 1 20.64 2.22 -17.81
N SER A 2 20.11 3.43 -17.66
CA SER A 2 19.76 4.03 -16.36
C SER A 2 18.48 3.39 -15.84
N SER A 3 18.60 2.63 -14.75
CA SER A 3 17.52 2.07 -13.96
C SER A 3 16.73 3.19 -13.28
N ARG A 4 15.77 3.80 -13.98
CA ARG A 4 14.74 4.61 -13.34
C ARG A 4 13.76 3.66 -12.66
N GLN A 5 14.01 3.39 -11.38
CA GLN A 5 12.98 2.89 -10.49
C GLN A 5 11.84 3.92 -10.52
N GLN A 6 10.75 3.63 -11.25
CA GLN A 6 9.60 4.52 -11.26
C GLN A 6 9.05 4.55 -9.83
N ALA A 7 9.15 5.69 -9.17
CA ALA A 7 8.60 5.86 -7.83
C ALA A 7 7.08 5.63 -7.92
N ILE A 8 6.58 4.66 -7.17
CA ILE A 8 5.14 4.37 -7.08
C ILE A 8 4.45 5.61 -6.52
N ASN A 9 3.47 6.15 -7.25
CA ASN A 9 2.64 7.25 -6.78
C ASN A 9 1.39 6.67 -6.12
N PHE A 10 1.44 6.50 -4.80
CA PHE A 10 0.34 5.92 -4.03
C PHE A 10 -0.93 6.77 -4.03
N CYS A 11 -0.80 8.10 -4.10
CA CYS A 11 -1.96 9.01 -4.17
C CYS A 11 -2.80 8.77 -5.42
N LYS A 12 -2.13 8.58 -6.58
CA LYS A 12 -2.82 8.27 -7.83
C LYS A 12 -3.44 6.86 -7.83
N LEU A 13 -2.79 5.91 -7.15
CA LEU A 13 -3.36 4.56 -6.98
C LEU A 13 -4.62 4.61 -6.11
N ALA A 14 -4.57 5.31 -4.98
CA ALA A 14 -5.70 5.51 -4.09
C ALA A 14 -6.90 6.15 -4.81
N GLU A 15 -6.67 7.27 -5.54
CA GLU A 15 -7.73 7.98 -6.27
C GLU A 15 -8.48 7.10 -7.31
N GLN A 16 -7.78 6.13 -7.90
CA GLN A 16 -8.33 5.24 -8.93
C GLN A 16 -8.79 3.89 -8.37
N CYS A 17 -8.55 3.64 -7.09
CA CYS A 17 -8.84 2.38 -6.45
C CYS A 17 -10.34 2.30 -6.12
N GLN A 18 -10.91 1.11 -6.30
CA GLN A 18 -12.29 0.84 -5.93
C GLN A 18 -12.29 -0.01 -4.66
N HIS A 19 -12.89 0.51 -3.59
CA HIS A 19 -13.01 -0.22 -2.34
C HIS A 19 -13.81 -1.52 -2.53
N ASP A 20 -13.17 -2.64 -2.21
CA ASP A 20 -13.76 -3.98 -2.20
C ASP A 20 -14.03 -4.47 -0.77
N PHE A 21 -13.52 -3.74 0.24
CA PHE A 21 -13.63 -4.06 1.66
C PHE A 21 -13.06 -5.44 2.02
N VAL A 22 -12.11 -5.96 1.24
CA VAL A 22 -11.39 -7.20 1.54
C VAL A 22 -10.17 -6.86 2.41
N PRO A 23 -10.13 -7.24 3.70
CA PRO A 23 -9.07 -6.83 4.60
C PRO A 23 -7.69 -7.30 4.16
N VAL A 24 -6.70 -6.42 4.29
CA VAL A 24 -5.30 -6.73 3.95
C VAL A 24 -4.36 -6.39 5.10
N CYS A 25 -3.25 -7.12 5.18
CA CYS A 25 -2.14 -6.83 6.09
C CYS A 25 -1.01 -6.18 5.31
N GLY A 26 -0.74 -4.90 5.59
CA GLY A 26 0.43 -4.17 5.07
C GLY A 26 1.64 -4.32 5.99
N GLN A 27 2.83 -4.32 5.42
CA GLN A 27 4.09 -4.34 6.15
C GLN A 27 5.11 -3.35 5.58
N ASP A 28 5.81 -2.63 6.46
CA ASP A 28 6.85 -1.67 6.11
C ASP A 28 8.21 -2.34 5.89
N SER A 29 9.22 -1.55 5.52
CA SER A 29 10.59 -2.07 5.32
C SER A 29 11.30 -2.53 6.60
N LEU A 30 10.74 -2.23 7.78
CA LEU A 30 11.25 -2.67 9.08
C LEU A 30 10.52 -3.93 9.57
N GLY A 31 9.54 -4.43 8.81
CA GLY A 31 8.75 -5.59 9.16
C GLY A 31 7.57 -5.30 10.09
N ILE A 32 7.28 -4.02 10.36
CA ILE A 32 6.13 -3.63 11.19
C ILE A 32 4.87 -3.82 10.36
N THR A 33 3.92 -4.57 10.90
CA THR A 33 2.66 -4.91 10.21
C THR A 33 1.49 -4.07 10.71
N ARG A 34 0.56 -3.73 9.80
CA ARG A 34 -0.69 -3.04 10.09
C ARG A 34 -1.83 -3.63 9.24
N MET A 35 -3.02 -3.73 9.82
CA MET A 35 -4.24 -4.11 9.09
C MET A 35 -4.89 -2.88 8.44
N PHE A 36 -5.40 -3.08 7.22
CA PHE A 36 -6.18 -2.12 6.46
C PHE A 36 -7.50 -2.75 6.03
N ILE A 37 -8.53 -1.91 5.83
CA ILE A 37 -9.87 -2.37 5.44
C ILE A 37 -9.82 -2.98 4.04
N ASP A 38 -9.05 -2.39 3.12
CA ASP A 38 -8.70 -2.97 1.84
C ASP A 38 -7.38 -2.41 1.28
N ASN A 39 -7.06 -2.75 0.03
CA ASN A 39 -5.87 -2.25 -0.67
C ASN A 39 -5.91 -0.73 -0.90
N CYS A 40 -7.09 -0.15 -1.07
CA CYS A 40 -7.26 1.27 -1.32
C CYS A 40 -6.89 2.07 -0.06
N ASP A 41 -7.39 1.65 1.11
CA ASP A 41 -7.01 2.25 2.40
C ASP A 41 -5.50 2.16 2.67
N LEU A 42 -4.85 1.08 2.22
CA LEU A 42 -3.40 0.95 2.28
C LEU A 42 -2.70 1.98 1.37
N TYR A 43 -3.20 2.20 0.15
CA TYR A 43 -2.65 3.21 -0.76
C TYR A 43 -2.87 4.63 -0.24
N GLU A 44 -4.03 4.92 0.33
CA GLU A 44 -4.35 6.20 0.98
C GLU A 44 -3.36 6.46 2.12
N TYR A 45 -3.16 5.48 3.00
CA TYR A 45 -2.18 5.56 4.08
C TYR A 45 -0.75 5.84 3.57
N ASN A 46 -0.34 5.13 2.52
CA ASN A 46 0.98 5.35 1.92
C ASN A 46 1.13 6.73 1.27
N CYS A 47 0.04 7.28 0.71
CA CYS A 47 0.00 8.63 0.18
C CYS A 47 0.12 9.67 1.29
N ASP A 48 -0.76 9.60 2.30
CA ASP A 48 -0.92 10.60 3.35
C ASP A 48 0.32 10.66 4.26
N GLU A 49 0.78 9.50 4.70
CA GLU A 49 1.90 9.38 5.63
C GLU A 49 3.26 9.33 4.92
N LYS A 50 3.28 9.40 3.58
CA LYS A 50 4.48 9.25 2.73
C LYS A 50 5.24 7.96 3.05
N LYS A 51 4.50 6.90 3.36
CA LYS A 51 5.01 5.58 3.69
C LYS A 51 4.99 4.63 2.51
N ARG A 52 5.56 3.44 2.72
CA ARG A 52 5.57 2.33 1.76
C ARG A 52 5.35 1.02 2.50
N GLU A 53 4.11 0.83 2.94
CA GLU A 53 3.56 -0.46 3.34
C GLU A 53 3.28 -1.26 2.07
N LEU A 54 3.63 -2.54 2.04
CA LEU A 54 3.26 -3.46 0.97
C LEU A 54 2.34 -4.53 1.53
N THR A 55 1.33 -4.92 0.76
CA THR A 55 0.50 -6.06 1.15
C THR A 55 1.36 -7.30 1.27
N THR A 56 1.15 -8.01 2.37
CA THR A 56 1.80 -9.29 2.63
C THR A 56 0.80 -10.41 2.38
N ASN A 57 1.29 -11.55 1.94
CA ASN A 57 0.48 -12.75 1.72
C ASN A 57 0.04 -13.41 3.05
N TRP A 58 0.06 -12.66 4.16
CA TRP A 58 -0.22 -13.14 5.51
C TRP A 58 -1.73 -13.14 5.84
N ALA A 59 -2.58 -13.05 4.81
CA ALA A 59 -3.95 -13.54 4.91
C ALA A 59 -3.92 -15.06 4.74
N SER A 60 -3.55 -15.78 5.81
CA SER A 60 -3.84 -17.21 5.99
C SER A 60 -4.65 -17.36 7.27
#